data_AF-A0A959YVX7-F1
#
_entry.id   AF-A0A959YVX7-F1
#
_cell.length_a   1.000
_cell.length_b   1.000
_cell.length_c   1.000
_cell.angle_alpha   90.00
_cell.angle_beta   90.00
_cell.angle_gamma   90.00
#
_symmetry.space_group_name_H-M   'P 1'
#
loop_
_entity.id
_entity.type
_entity.pdbx_description
1 polymer ?
#
loop_
_entity_poly.entity_id
_entity_poly.type
_entity_poly.pdbx_seq_one_letter_code
_entity_poly.pdbx_strand_id
1 'polypeptide(L)'
;MRTFVLLAVLLPLVAAAQFPIGSRNITFTDPSRGGRQIPCEVYYPAVTAGNNTAVAAGSFPLLSFGHGFAMGVNAYYNLRDAFVPEGYILVLPTTEGGLLPAPSHGEFGLDLAFVIAEMQGEGADPASPFFGHVASTAAVMGHSMGGGASFLAAAGSPLVTTVVNYAPAETNPSAIAAAGNVQVPVLVLAGSQDCVTPPASNQVPMYNAVPSGCKAYVELTGGGHCNFANSNFNCSFGELTCGGAGSLGRPAQQALAQRYTLLWLDRYLKDDAQAGADLEALLLAGQGITAQSEFTDCPPIVVRVEPKLLLDGPYDEQTDLLADSLRVQGVLPVIEPNTAAGFTHVGPGAGETLDPALLSVAGPDAVVDWVFLELRDAASGTQVQATANGLVQRDGDVVSPQGGPVVFEADAGNYRLVARHRNHLGVMTDAAFTLSRDPIPVDLSDPALATFGTDARRLRDGKALLWAGNAVFDNELRYTGAANDRDAMLQRIGGVVPTATIGGYWVEDVTLDGLVRYTGAGNDRDRLLMGIGGAVPTAVRVEQLP
;
A
#
# COMPACT_ATOMS: atom_id res chain seq x y z
N MET A 1 7.96 51.93 -0.67
CA MET A 1 9.06 50.96 -0.64
C MET A 1 8.76 49.92 0.43
N ARG A 2 8.21 48.77 0.04
CA ARG A 2 8.07 47.60 0.92
C ARG A 2 9.12 46.60 0.44
N THR A 3 10.12 46.38 1.27
CA THR A 3 11.26 45.50 1.00
C THR A 3 10.78 44.06 1.12
N PHE A 4 10.72 43.34 -0.01
CA PHE A 4 10.55 41.89 0.00
C PHE A 4 11.89 41.25 0.39
N VAL A 5 11.91 40.54 1.51
CA VAL A 5 13.03 39.67 1.90
C VAL A 5 12.85 38.36 1.15
N LEU A 6 13.76 38.08 0.22
CA LEU A 6 13.84 36.79 -0.47
C LEU A 6 14.42 35.77 0.53
N LEU A 7 13.60 34.89 1.10
CA LEU A 7 14.09 33.74 1.85
C LEU A 7 14.49 32.67 0.83
N ALA A 8 15.78 32.55 0.53
CA ALA A 8 16.31 31.43 -0.23
C ALA A 8 16.30 30.18 0.68
N VAL A 9 15.32 29.31 0.48
CA VAL A 9 15.30 27.99 1.10
C VAL A 9 16.37 27.14 0.42
N LEU A 10 17.56 27.08 1.02
CA LEU A 10 18.59 26.10 0.67
C LEU A 10 18.21 24.77 1.32
N LEU A 11 17.53 23.90 0.55
CA LEU A 11 17.37 22.49 0.91
C LEU A 11 18.76 21.81 0.83
N PRO A 12 19.19 21.07 1.87
CA PRO A 12 20.43 20.34 1.81
C PRO A 12 20.29 19.15 0.86
N LEU A 13 21.05 19.13 -0.24
CA LEU A 13 21.22 17.93 -1.06
C LEU A 13 22.05 16.91 -0.28
N VAL A 14 21.39 15.94 0.35
CA VAL A 14 22.03 14.65 0.62
C VAL A 14 22.05 13.92 -0.72
N ALA A 15 23.18 13.92 -1.42
CA ALA A 15 23.32 13.12 -2.62
C ALA A 15 23.30 11.64 -2.21
N ALA A 16 22.16 10.97 -2.38
CA ALA A 16 22.09 9.52 -2.28
C ALA A 16 23.05 8.90 -3.31
N ALA A 17 23.63 7.74 -2.97
CA ALA A 17 24.47 7.01 -3.92
C ALA A 17 23.60 6.53 -5.09
N GLN A 18 23.90 7.02 -6.30
CA GLN A 18 23.19 6.64 -7.51
C GLN A 18 23.61 5.24 -7.99
N PHE A 19 22.64 4.45 -8.43
CA PHE A 19 22.91 3.11 -8.96
C PHE A 19 23.56 3.16 -10.35
N PRO A 20 24.60 2.35 -10.61
CA PRO A 20 25.05 2.08 -11.96
C PRO A 20 23.94 1.48 -12.84
N ILE A 21 23.94 1.81 -14.14
CA ILE A 21 22.90 1.36 -15.07
C ILE A 21 23.30 0.02 -15.71
N GLY A 22 22.54 -1.04 -15.40
CA GLY A 22 22.54 -2.31 -16.13
C GLY A 22 21.61 -2.26 -17.34
N SER A 23 21.87 -3.11 -18.34
CA SER A 23 21.00 -3.27 -19.50
C SER A 23 20.81 -4.73 -19.88
N ARG A 24 19.64 -5.10 -20.40
CA ARG A 24 19.36 -6.44 -20.95
C ARG A 24 18.28 -6.35 -22.03
N ASN A 25 18.44 -7.12 -23.10
CA ASN A 25 17.38 -7.29 -24.10
C ASN A 25 16.57 -8.55 -23.76
N ILE A 26 15.25 -8.41 -23.68
CA ILE A 26 14.32 -9.51 -23.37
C ILE A 26 13.20 -9.47 -24.39
N THR A 27 12.80 -10.64 -24.90
CA THR A 27 11.59 -10.76 -25.73
C THR A 27 10.56 -11.56 -24.95
N PHE A 28 9.49 -10.90 -24.55
CA PHE A 28 8.34 -11.57 -23.94
C PHE A 28 7.42 -12.11 -25.03
N THR A 29 6.78 -13.24 -24.77
CA THR A 29 5.83 -13.86 -25.71
C THR A 29 4.46 -13.86 -25.07
N ASP A 30 3.49 -13.19 -25.71
CA ASP A 30 2.11 -13.19 -25.25
C ASP A 30 1.31 -14.32 -25.95
N PRO A 31 1.08 -15.45 -25.27
CA PRO A 31 0.34 -16.57 -25.84
C PRO A 31 -1.14 -16.24 -26.07
N SER A 32 -1.71 -15.30 -25.30
CA SER A 32 -3.13 -14.91 -25.40
C SER A 32 -3.43 -14.14 -26.68
N ARG A 33 -2.41 -13.47 -27.25
CA ARG A 33 -2.47 -12.74 -28.52
C ARG A 33 -1.75 -13.47 -29.65
N GLY A 34 -1.90 -14.80 -29.71
CA GLY A 34 -1.39 -15.62 -30.80
C GLY A 34 0.13 -15.77 -30.82
N GLY A 35 0.79 -15.69 -29.66
CA GLY A 35 2.25 -15.78 -29.55
C GLY A 35 2.97 -14.50 -29.96
N ARG A 36 2.29 -13.34 -29.83
CA ARG A 36 2.85 -12.02 -30.15
C ARG A 36 4.18 -11.83 -29.42
N GLN A 37 5.21 -11.47 -30.18
CA GLN A 37 6.56 -11.23 -29.66
C GLN A 37 6.72 -9.76 -29.28
N ILE A 38 7.19 -9.49 -28.06
CA ILE A 38 7.33 -8.15 -27.50
C ILE A 38 8.80 -7.96 -27.09
N PRO A 39 9.69 -7.64 -28.05
CA PRO A 39 11.08 -7.33 -27.76
C PRO A 39 11.20 -6.01 -26.99
N CYS A 40 12.00 -6.02 -25.93
CA CYS A 40 12.20 -4.92 -25.00
C CYS A 40 13.69 -4.66 -24.75
N GLU A 41 14.06 -3.38 -24.61
CA GLU A 41 15.27 -2.98 -23.91
C GLU A 41 14.93 -2.74 -22.44
N VAL A 42 15.57 -3.47 -21.52
CA VAL A 42 15.38 -3.34 -20.07
C VAL A 42 16.62 -2.70 -19.47
N TYR A 43 16.43 -1.64 -18.71
CA TYR A 43 17.48 -0.96 -17.95
C TYR A 43 17.15 -1.00 -16.46
N TYR A 44 18.15 -1.25 -15.62
CA TYR A 44 17.92 -1.54 -14.21
C TYR A 44 19.08 -1.10 -13.31
N PRO A 45 18.82 -0.86 -12.01
CA PRO A 45 19.87 -0.61 -11.03
C PRO A 45 20.79 -1.83 -10.93
N ALA A 46 22.09 -1.65 -11.19
CA ALA A 46 23.06 -2.74 -11.26
C ALA A 46 24.24 -2.53 -10.30
N VAL A 47 24.91 -3.61 -9.94
CA VAL A 47 26.14 -3.55 -9.13
C VAL A 47 27.26 -2.82 -9.88
N THR A 48 27.31 -3.01 -11.20
CA THR A 48 28.23 -2.31 -12.11
C THR A 48 27.50 -2.00 -13.41
N ALA A 49 27.84 -0.86 -14.04
CA ALA A 49 27.21 -0.48 -15.30
C ALA A 49 27.61 -1.45 -16.42
N GLY A 50 26.65 -1.87 -17.24
CA GLY A 50 26.94 -2.74 -18.38
C GLY A 50 25.80 -3.68 -18.79
N ASN A 51 26.06 -4.44 -19.84
CA ASN A 51 25.10 -5.40 -20.38
C ASN A 51 25.12 -6.71 -19.59
N ASN A 52 23.96 -7.19 -19.16
CA ASN A 52 23.78 -8.40 -18.35
C ASN A 52 24.60 -8.41 -17.05
N THR A 53 24.87 -7.25 -16.46
CA THR A 53 25.51 -7.18 -15.14
C THR A 53 24.50 -7.52 -14.03
N ALA A 54 24.98 -7.94 -12.87
CA ALA A 54 24.13 -8.31 -11.74
C ALA A 54 23.27 -7.11 -11.30
N VAL A 55 21.99 -7.38 -11.01
CA VAL A 55 21.06 -6.41 -10.43
C VAL A 55 21.55 -6.00 -9.05
N ALA A 56 21.41 -4.73 -8.69
CA ALA A 56 21.80 -4.23 -7.38
C ALA A 56 20.90 -4.83 -6.28
N ALA A 57 21.39 -4.85 -5.05
CA ALA A 57 20.56 -5.28 -3.91
C ALA A 57 19.39 -4.30 -3.72
N GLY A 58 18.19 -4.86 -3.48
CA GLY A 58 16.95 -4.10 -3.36
C GLY A 58 15.87 -4.61 -4.30
N SER A 59 14.64 -4.15 -4.07
CA SER A 59 13.49 -4.37 -4.94
C SER A 59 13.09 -3.03 -5.56
N PHE A 60 12.92 -2.99 -6.88
CA PHE A 60 12.82 -1.75 -7.64
C PHE A 60 11.49 -1.68 -8.40
N PRO A 61 10.77 -0.54 -8.35
CA PRO A 61 9.55 -0.36 -9.14
C PRO A 61 9.79 -0.38 -10.64
N LEU A 62 8.77 -0.82 -11.38
CA LEU A 62 8.80 -0.93 -12.83
C LEU A 62 8.26 0.32 -13.52
N LEU A 63 8.91 0.74 -14.61
CA LEU A 63 8.45 1.79 -15.52
C LEU A 63 8.30 1.17 -16.93
N SER A 64 7.08 0.92 -17.37
CA SER A 64 6.79 0.48 -18.75
C SER A 64 6.51 1.69 -19.63
N PHE A 65 7.37 1.96 -20.62
CA PHE A 65 7.35 3.23 -21.35
C PHE A 65 7.05 3.07 -22.84
N GLY A 66 5.99 3.72 -23.30
CA GLY A 66 5.60 3.79 -24.71
C GLY A 66 6.29 4.93 -25.48
N HIS A 67 7.01 4.59 -26.55
CA HIS A 67 7.64 5.57 -27.43
C HIS A 67 6.63 6.35 -28.30
N GLY A 68 7.07 7.48 -28.86
CA GLY A 68 6.31 8.28 -29.83
C GLY A 68 6.26 7.64 -31.22
N PHE A 69 5.37 8.14 -32.07
CA PHE A 69 5.21 7.65 -33.44
C PHE A 69 6.52 7.79 -34.23
N ALA A 70 6.97 6.70 -34.87
CA ALA A 70 8.21 6.64 -35.65
C ALA A 70 9.49 7.03 -34.89
N MET A 71 9.49 6.88 -33.56
CA MET A 71 10.65 7.11 -32.70
C MET A 71 11.21 5.79 -32.19
N GLY A 72 12.52 5.59 -32.32
CA GLY A 72 13.21 4.47 -31.67
C GLY A 72 13.36 4.71 -30.17
N VAL A 73 13.45 3.63 -29.39
CA VAL A 73 13.59 3.67 -27.92
C VAL A 73 14.86 4.38 -27.45
N ASN A 74 15.89 4.47 -28.30
CA ASN A 74 17.11 5.24 -28.05
C ASN A 74 16.86 6.75 -27.85
N ALA A 75 15.73 7.26 -28.35
CA ALA A 75 15.30 8.64 -28.07
C ALA A 75 14.97 8.85 -26.58
N TYR A 76 14.72 7.80 -25.81
CA TYR A 76 14.30 7.88 -24.41
C TYR A 76 15.40 7.53 -23.41
N TYR A 77 16.67 7.48 -23.87
CA TYR A 77 17.80 7.28 -22.97
C TYR A 77 17.97 8.43 -21.96
N ASN A 78 17.40 9.61 -22.19
CA ASN A 78 17.31 10.64 -21.15
C ASN A 78 16.47 10.22 -19.94
N LEU A 79 15.46 9.37 -20.13
CA LEU A 79 14.66 8.81 -19.04
C LEU A 79 15.41 7.68 -18.34
N ARG A 80 16.10 6.83 -19.10
CA ARG A 80 17.05 5.84 -18.55
C ARG A 80 18.05 6.50 -17.61
N ASP A 81 18.72 7.55 -18.09
CA ASP A 81 19.78 8.24 -17.35
C ASP A 81 19.23 9.03 -16.15
N ALA A 82 17.95 9.41 -16.16
CA ALA A 82 17.31 10.13 -15.07
C ALA A 82 16.70 9.22 -13.99
N PHE A 83 16.17 8.05 -14.37
CA PHE A 83 15.34 7.25 -13.46
C PHE A 83 16.01 5.97 -13.00
N VAL A 84 16.81 5.31 -13.84
CA VAL A 84 17.47 4.05 -13.42
C VAL A 84 18.45 4.28 -12.26
N PRO A 85 19.27 5.35 -12.25
CA PRO A 85 20.13 5.64 -11.11
C PRO A 85 19.39 5.93 -9.80
N GLU A 86 18.12 6.33 -9.89
CA GLU A 86 17.23 6.63 -8.77
C GLU A 86 16.48 5.38 -8.27
N GLY A 87 16.82 4.19 -8.77
CA GLY A 87 16.26 2.93 -8.27
C GLY A 87 14.99 2.47 -8.98
N TYR A 88 14.88 2.70 -10.30
CA TYR A 88 13.78 2.21 -11.12
C TYR A 88 14.24 1.24 -12.20
N ILE A 89 13.44 0.22 -12.49
CA ILE A 89 13.62 -0.62 -13.68
C ILE A 89 12.81 -0.01 -14.82
N LEU A 90 13.48 0.39 -15.90
CA LEU A 90 12.85 0.94 -17.10
C LEU A 90 12.76 -0.12 -18.19
N VAL A 91 11.55 -0.41 -18.65
CA VAL A 91 11.25 -1.34 -19.73
C VAL A 91 10.79 -0.55 -20.95
N LEU A 92 11.50 -0.70 -22.06
CA LEU A 92 11.20 -0.04 -23.33
C LEU A 92 10.81 -1.08 -24.39
N PRO A 93 9.51 -1.41 -24.53
CA PRO A 93 9.04 -2.22 -25.65
C PRO A 93 9.35 -1.54 -26.99
N THR A 94 9.76 -2.35 -27.96
CA THR A 94 10.15 -1.89 -29.31
C THR A 94 9.13 -2.25 -30.38
N THR A 95 7.98 -2.80 -29.98
CA THR A 95 6.83 -3.06 -30.85
C THR A 95 6.21 -1.76 -31.33
N GLU A 96 5.45 -1.80 -32.44
CA GLU A 96 4.66 -0.64 -32.90
C GLU A 96 5.49 0.63 -33.22
N GLY A 97 6.82 0.51 -33.42
CA GLY A 97 7.73 1.60 -33.80
C GLY A 97 7.83 1.92 -35.30
N GLY A 98 7.16 1.13 -36.14
CA GLY A 98 7.23 1.24 -37.59
C GLY A 98 6.36 2.35 -38.19
N LEU A 99 6.62 2.69 -39.46
CA LEU A 99 5.73 3.54 -40.27
C LEU A 99 4.72 2.69 -41.07
N LEU A 100 5.10 1.48 -41.48
CA LEU A 100 4.30 0.55 -42.26
C LEU A 100 4.52 -0.90 -41.78
N PRO A 101 3.46 -1.64 -41.39
CA PRO A 101 2.10 -1.14 -41.19
C PRO A 101 2.07 -0.01 -40.15
N ALA A 102 1.04 0.83 -40.19
CA ALA A 102 0.87 1.87 -39.18
C ALA A 102 0.75 1.22 -37.78
N PRO A 103 1.32 1.83 -36.74
CA PRO A 103 1.22 1.35 -35.38
C PRO A 103 -0.23 1.12 -34.94
N SER A 104 -0.48 0.01 -34.27
CA SER A 104 -1.73 -0.25 -33.56
C SER A 104 -1.61 0.25 -32.12
N HIS A 105 -2.26 1.38 -31.81
CA HIS A 105 -2.22 1.93 -30.45
C HIS A 105 -2.83 0.99 -29.41
N GLY A 106 -3.88 0.25 -29.80
CA GLY A 106 -4.51 -0.75 -28.94
C GLY A 106 -3.55 -1.89 -28.59
N GLU A 107 -2.86 -2.46 -29.59
CA GLU A 107 -1.85 -3.49 -29.35
C GLU A 107 -0.67 -2.97 -28.55
N PHE A 108 -0.27 -1.71 -28.78
CA PHE A 108 0.81 -1.11 -28.01
C PHE A 108 0.44 -0.92 -26.54
N GLY A 109 -0.78 -0.47 -26.25
CA GLY A 109 -1.29 -0.38 -24.88
C GLY A 109 -1.31 -1.74 -24.19
N LEU A 110 -1.74 -2.78 -24.90
CA LEU A 110 -1.71 -4.15 -24.39
C LEU A 110 -0.28 -4.65 -24.14
N ASP A 111 0.68 -4.32 -25.02
CA ASP A 111 2.10 -4.64 -24.80
C ASP A 111 2.65 -3.96 -23.54
N LEU A 112 2.36 -2.67 -23.36
CA LEU A 112 2.81 -1.90 -22.20
C LEU A 112 2.29 -2.47 -20.87
N ALA A 113 1.03 -2.92 -20.84
CA ALA A 113 0.47 -3.58 -19.66
C ALA A 113 1.05 -4.99 -19.47
N PHE A 114 1.22 -5.75 -20.55
CA PHE A 114 1.73 -7.12 -20.51
C PHE A 114 3.16 -7.20 -19.97
N VAL A 115 4.06 -6.32 -20.39
CA VAL A 115 5.46 -6.35 -19.92
C VAL A 115 5.61 -6.05 -18.43
N ILE A 116 4.65 -5.38 -17.80
CA ILE A 116 4.64 -5.22 -16.34
C ILE A 116 4.44 -6.58 -15.67
N ALA A 117 3.43 -7.34 -16.11
CA ALA A 117 3.14 -8.66 -15.57
C ALA A 117 4.32 -9.61 -15.74
N GLU A 118 4.93 -9.62 -16.93
CA GLU A 118 6.06 -10.50 -17.23
C GLU A 118 7.31 -10.15 -16.41
N MET A 119 7.61 -8.86 -16.24
CA MET A 119 8.74 -8.45 -15.39
C MET A 119 8.50 -8.76 -13.92
N GLN A 120 7.26 -8.65 -13.42
CA GLN A 120 6.94 -9.13 -12.07
C GLN A 120 7.08 -10.65 -11.96
N GLY A 121 6.76 -11.39 -13.03
CA GLY A 121 7.04 -12.82 -13.16
C GLY A 121 8.54 -13.13 -13.09
N GLU A 122 9.38 -12.37 -13.78
CA GLU A 122 10.85 -12.45 -13.66
C GLU A 122 11.32 -12.18 -12.23
N GLY A 123 10.66 -11.26 -11.51
CA GLY A 123 10.89 -11.03 -10.08
C GLY A 123 10.60 -12.22 -9.18
N ALA A 124 9.68 -13.09 -9.59
CA ALA A 124 9.23 -14.26 -8.84
C ALA A 124 9.94 -15.57 -9.24
N ASP A 125 10.63 -15.61 -10.38
CA ASP A 125 11.30 -16.80 -10.90
C ASP A 125 12.74 -16.94 -10.35
N PRO A 126 13.07 -17.97 -9.54
CA PRO A 126 14.42 -18.20 -9.02
C PRO A 126 15.50 -18.40 -10.09
N ALA A 127 15.14 -18.69 -11.34
CA ALA A 127 16.06 -18.80 -12.46
C ALA A 127 16.36 -17.44 -13.15
N SER A 128 15.56 -16.41 -12.88
CA SER A 128 15.77 -15.08 -13.43
C SER A 128 16.86 -14.31 -12.69
N PRO A 129 17.70 -13.51 -13.38
CA PRO A 129 18.58 -12.56 -12.70
C PRO A 129 17.83 -11.44 -11.98
N PHE A 130 16.51 -11.30 -12.18
CA PHE A 130 15.65 -10.34 -11.49
C PHE A 130 14.97 -10.93 -10.26
N PHE A 131 15.22 -12.20 -9.92
CA PHE A 131 14.60 -12.85 -8.77
C PHE A 131 14.78 -12.04 -7.47
N GLY A 132 13.67 -11.66 -6.84
CA GLY A 132 13.66 -10.85 -5.62
C GLY A 132 14.01 -9.36 -5.80
N HIS A 133 14.15 -8.88 -7.03
CA HIS A 133 14.57 -7.51 -7.35
C HIS A 133 13.50 -6.62 -7.99
N VAL A 134 12.32 -7.17 -8.27
CA VAL A 134 11.21 -6.44 -8.91
C VAL A 134 10.11 -6.17 -7.91
N ALA A 135 9.73 -4.90 -7.74
CA ALA A 135 8.68 -4.53 -6.81
C ALA A 135 7.27 -4.85 -7.38
N SER A 136 6.30 -4.93 -6.47
CA SER A 136 4.88 -5.08 -6.81
C SER A 136 4.28 -3.81 -7.47
N THR A 137 5.00 -2.69 -7.44
CA THR A 137 4.56 -1.39 -7.95
C THR A 137 5.08 -1.12 -9.36
N ALA A 138 4.22 -0.51 -10.19
CA ALA A 138 4.55 -0.19 -11.57
C ALA A 138 3.88 1.08 -12.08
N ALA A 139 4.60 1.85 -12.90
CA ALA A 139 4.02 2.90 -13.72
C ALA A 139 3.93 2.47 -15.18
N VAL A 140 2.81 2.80 -15.82
CA VAL A 140 2.75 2.86 -17.29
C VAL A 140 2.95 4.31 -17.70
N MET A 141 3.87 4.53 -18.63
CA MET A 141 4.29 5.84 -19.06
C MET A 141 4.34 5.92 -20.57
N GLY A 142 4.38 7.13 -21.12
CA GLY A 142 4.68 7.28 -22.53
C GLY A 142 4.74 8.70 -23.03
N HIS A 143 5.24 8.83 -24.26
CA HIS A 143 5.33 10.11 -24.98
C HIS A 143 4.47 10.09 -26.24
N SER A 144 3.73 11.17 -26.51
CA SER A 144 2.95 11.31 -27.75
C SER A 144 2.01 10.11 -27.96
N MET A 145 2.13 9.40 -29.09
CA MET A 145 1.46 8.12 -29.37
C MET A 145 1.52 7.14 -28.19
N GLY A 146 2.71 6.92 -27.62
CA GLY A 146 2.90 6.01 -26.50
C GLY A 146 2.25 6.50 -25.20
N GLY A 147 2.11 7.82 -25.04
CA GLY A 147 1.37 8.41 -23.92
C GLY A 147 -0.15 8.26 -24.07
N GLY A 148 -0.67 8.18 -25.29
CA GLY A 148 -2.06 7.77 -25.51
C GLY A 148 -2.25 6.27 -25.27
N ALA A 149 -1.30 5.45 -25.76
CA ALA A 149 -1.30 4.01 -25.54
C ALA A 149 -1.18 3.62 -24.06
N SER A 150 -0.51 4.42 -23.23
CA SER A 150 -0.44 4.18 -21.78
C SER A 150 -1.80 4.31 -21.08
N PHE A 151 -2.68 5.21 -21.54
CA PHE A 151 -4.07 5.28 -21.06
C PHE A 151 -4.87 4.04 -21.44
N LEU A 152 -4.66 3.52 -22.66
CA LEU A 152 -5.27 2.25 -23.09
C LEU A 152 -4.78 1.07 -22.23
N ALA A 153 -3.49 1.05 -21.89
CA ALA A 153 -2.90 0.04 -21.01
C ALA A 153 -3.48 0.09 -19.59
N ALA A 154 -3.53 1.29 -19.00
CA ALA A 154 -3.97 1.49 -17.63
C ALA A 154 -5.47 1.24 -17.42
N ALA A 155 -6.30 1.49 -18.43
CA ALA A 155 -7.75 1.31 -18.35
C ALA A 155 -8.20 -0.13 -18.06
N GLY A 156 -7.35 -1.12 -18.31
CA GLY A 156 -7.68 -2.55 -18.15
C GLY A 156 -6.69 -3.36 -17.31
N SER A 157 -5.70 -2.73 -16.68
CA SER A 157 -4.62 -3.44 -16.00
C SER A 157 -4.65 -3.26 -14.48
N PRO A 158 -4.80 -4.33 -13.70
CA PRO A 158 -4.80 -4.26 -12.23
C PRO A 158 -3.40 -4.08 -11.63
N LEU A 159 -2.34 -4.26 -12.44
CA LEU A 159 -0.95 -4.17 -11.97
C LEU A 159 -0.37 -2.76 -12.03
N VAL A 160 -1.09 -1.82 -12.67
CA VAL A 160 -0.63 -0.44 -12.80
C VAL A 160 -0.90 0.28 -11.49
N THR A 161 0.14 0.82 -10.87
CA THR A 161 0.04 1.65 -9.66
C THR A 161 -0.17 3.11 -9.99
N THR A 162 0.39 3.62 -11.10
CA THR A 162 0.21 5.01 -11.55
C THR A 162 0.47 5.18 -13.05
N VAL A 163 0.00 6.29 -13.63
CA VAL A 163 0.27 6.68 -15.03
C VAL A 163 1.04 8.00 -15.06
N VAL A 164 2.10 8.08 -15.88
CA VAL A 164 2.84 9.33 -16.11
C VAL A 164 3.07 9.56 -17.60
N ASN A 165 2.55 10.65 -18.14
CA ASN A 165 2.56 10.90 -19.58
C ASN A 165 3.23 12.22 -19.96
N TYR A 166 3.96 12.19 -21.08
CA TYR A 166 4.63 13.34 -21.69
C TYR A 166 3.96 13.68 -23.02
N ALA A 167 3.27 14.81 -23.08
CA ALA A 167 2.54 15.27 -24.26
C ALA A 167 1.69 14.15 -24.93
N PRO A 168 0.88 13.37 -24.18
CA PRO A 168 0.15 12.24 -24.74
C PRO A 168 -0.75 12.66 -25.90
N ALA A 169 -0.78 11.85 -26.96
CA ALA A 169 -1.58 12.06 -28.16
C ALA A 169 -2.91 11.31 -28.04
N GLU A 170 -4.00 11.87 -28.56
CA GLU A 170 -5.21 11.12 -28.80
C GLU A 170 -4.94 9.99 -29.80
N THR A 171 -5.47 8.81 -29.51
CA THR A 171 -5.20 7.58 -30.26
C THR A 171 -6.46 7.00 -30.89
N ASN A 172 -6.27 5.91 -31.63
CA ASN A 172 -7.34 5.01 -32.05
C ASN A 172 -6.96 3.57 -31.64
N PRO A 173 -7.65 2.92 -30.68
CA PRO A 173 -8.83 3.40 -29.93
C PRO A 173 -8.58 4.67 -29.09
N SER A 174 -9.66 5.36 -28.70
CA SER A 174 -9.58 6.69 -28.07
C SER A 174 -8.90 6.67 -26.70
N ALA A 175 -7.84 7.45 -26.54
CA ALA A 175 -7.13 7.61 -25.27
C ALA A 175 -7.93 8.46 -24.27
N ILE A 176 -8.63 9.50 -24.74
CA ILE A 176 -9.58 10.27 -23.92
C ILE A 176 -10.68 9.36 -23.34
N ALA A 177 -11.26 8.48 -24.15
CA ALA A 177 -12.26 7.54 -23.66
C ALA A 177 -11.67 6.53 -22.66
N ALA A 178 -10.46 6.04 -22.93
CA ALA A 178 -9.77 5.11 -22.05
C ALA A 178 -9.40 5.73 -20.69
N ALA A 179 -8.98 7.01 -20.68
CA ALA A 179 -8.69 7.76 -19.48
C ALA A 179 -9.88 7.78 -18.50
N GLY A 180 -11.13 7.76 -19.01
CA GLY A 180 -12.35 7.64 -18.23
C GLY A 180 -12.48 6.38 -17.35
N ASN A 181 -11.65 5.37 -17.59
CA ASN A 181 -11.64 4.11 -16.83
C ASN A 181 -10.41 3.96 -15.92
N VAL A 182 -9.50 4.93 -15.89
CA VAL A 182 -8.26 4.85 -15.11
C VAL A 182 -8.52 5.30 -13.66
N GLN A 183 -8.44 4.36 -12.72
CA GLN A 183 -8.72 4.60 -11.30
C GLN A 183 -7.46 4.96 -10.47
N VAL A 184 -6.28 4.69 -11.03
CA VAL A 184 -5.00 4.92 -10.36
C VAL A 184 -4.56 6.38 -10.49
N PRO A 185 -3.61 6.84 -9.67
CA PRO A 185 -3.09 8.20 -9.80
C PRO A 185 -2.51 8.50 -11.19
N VAL A 186 -2.73 9.72 -11.72
CA VAL A 186 -2.27 10.12 -13.06
C VAL A 186 -1.54 11.48 -13.07
N LEU A 187 -0.34 11.51 -13.64
CA LEU A 187 0.38 12.74 -14.00
C LEU A 187 0.39 12.95 -15.51
N VAL A 188 -0.10 14.11 -15.97
CA VAL A 188 -0.06 14.54 -17.37
C VAL A 188 0.83 15.78 -17.50
N LEU A 189 1.97 15.62 -18.17
CA LEU A 189 2.88 16.71 -18.54
C LEU A 189 2.60 17.18 -19.96
N ALA A 190 2.49 18.48 -20.16
CA ALA A 190 2.24 19.11 -21.46
C ALA A 190 3.26 20.22 -21.74
N GLY A 191 3.51 20.51 -23.02
CA GLY A 191 4.26 21.69 -23.44
C GLY A 191 3.30 22.80 -23.86
N SER A 192 3.46 24.02 -23.32
CA SER A 192 2.56 25.13 -23.65
C SER A 192 2.65 25.60 -25.11
N GLN A 193 3.67 25.15 -25.86
CA GLN A 193 3.88 25.41 -27.28
C GLN A 193 3.89 24.11 -28.09
N ASP A 194 3.33 23.02 -27.54
CA ASP A 194 3.12 21.78 -28.29
C ASP A 194 2.08 22.00 -29.39
N CYS A 195 2.55 21.92 -30.64
CA CYS A 195 1.71 22.03 -31.83
C CYS A 195 1.39 20.68 -32.48
N VAL A 196 2.04 19.60 -32.05
CA VAL A 196 1.87 18.25 -32.61
C VAL A 196 0.68 17.57 -31.95
N THR A 197 0.60 17.65 -30.62
CA THR A 197 -0.53 17.19 -29.82
C THR A 197 -1.01 18.34 -28.93
N PRO A 198 -1.67 19.37 -29.49
CA PRO A 198 -2.05 20.55 -28.72
C PRO A 198 -2.81 20.21 -27.43
N PRO A 199 -2.47 20.83 -26.27
CA PRO A 199 -3.06 20.46 -24.99
C PRO A 199 -4.58 20.52 -24.95
N ALA A 200 -5.17 21.52 -25.58
CA ALA A 200 -6.61 21.72 -25.62
C ALA A 200 -7.39 20.56 -26.29
N SER A 201 -6.76 19.82 -27.21
CA SER A 201 -7.41 18.72 -27.94
C SER A 201 -6.90 17.33 -27.52
N ASN A 202 -5.87 17.23 -26.68
CA ASN A 202 -5.26 15.97 -26.29
C ASN A 202 -5.11 15.85 -24.76
N GLN A 203 -4.11 16.50 -24.19
CA GLN A 203 -3.74 16.32 -22.78
C GLN A 203 -4.82 16.76 -21.80
N VAL A 204 -5.43 17.93 -22.03
CA VAL A 204 -6.46 18.48 -21.14
C VAL A 204 -7.73 17.61 -21.14
N PRO A 205 -8.28 17.20 -22.30
CA PRO A 205 -9.38 16.23 -22.33
C PRO A 205 -9.08 14.90 -21.63
N MET A 206 -7.88 14.33 -21.79
CA MET A 206 -7.48 13.10 -21.10
C MET A 206 -7.44 13.29 -19.58
N TYR A 207 -6.77 14.34 -19.11
CA TYR A 207 -6.72 14.68 -17.68
C TYR A 207 -8.12 14.86 -17.09
N ASN A 208 -9.00 15.57 -17.79
CA ASN A 208 -10.37 15.80 -17.34
C ASN A 208 -11.20 14.51 -17.28
N ALA A 209 -10.97 13.58 -18.19
CA ALA A 209 -11.68 12.30 -18.23
C ALA A 209 -11.32 11.37 -17.06
N VAL A 210 -10.10 11.44 -16.52
CA VAL A 210 -9.67 10.59 -15.39
C VAL A 210 -10.59 10.77 -14.17
N PRO A 211 -11.26 9.71 -13.68
CA PRO A 211 -12.16 9.79 -12.53
C PRO A 211 -11.43 9.89 -11.18
N SER A 212 -10.19 9.39 -11.10
CA SER A 212 -9.39 9.48 -9.89
C SER A 212 -9.19 10.94 -9.47
N GLY A 213 -9.41 11.22 -8.18
CA GLY A 213 -9.07 12.52 -7.59
C GLY A 213 -7.55 12.74 -7.49
N CYS A 214 -6.77 11.67 -7.58
CA CYS A 214 -5.33 11.67 -7.38
C CYS A 214 -4.61 11.91 -8.70
N LYS A 215 -4.79 13.11 -9.25
CA LYS A 215 -4.25 13.45 -10.57
C LYS A 215 -3.63 14.84 -10.60
N ALA A 216 -2.63 15.01 -11.46
CA ALA A 216 -1.97 16.27 -11.70
C ALA A 216 -1.85 16.55 -13.21
N TYR A 217 -2.16 17.78 -13.61
CA TYR A 217 -1.83 18.33 -14.93
C TYR A 217 -0.77 19.41 -14.75
N VAL A 218 0.29 19.36 -15.56
CA VAL A 218 1.39 20.32 -15.51
C VAL A 218 1.80 20.74 -16.92
N GLU A 219 1.60 22.02 -17.25
CA GLU A 219 1.93 22.59 -18.55
C GLU A 219 3.20 23.45 -18.48
N LEU A 220 4.28 22.98 -19.09
CA LEU A 220 5.59 23.62 -19.06
C LEU A 220 5.63 24.84 -19.98
N THR A 221 5.93 26.01 -19.42
CA THR A 221 5.99 27.27 -20.15
C THR A 221 7.03 27.21 -21.26
N GLY A 222 6.60 27.43 -22.49
CA GLY A 222 7.46 27.42 -23.67
C GLY A 222 7.87 26.02 -24.12
N GLY A 223 7.41 24.95 -23.46
CA GLY A 223 7.73 23.58 -23.81
C GLY A 223 7.14 23.18 -25.16
N GLY A 224 7.93 22.48 -25.98
CA GLY A 224 7.49 21.87 -27.24
C GLY A 224 7.14 20.39 -27.07
N HIS A 225 6.74 19.74 -28.15
CA HIS A 225 6.42 18.31 -28.19
C HIS A 225 7.67 17.45 -28.05
N CYS A 226 8.65 17.60 -28.95
CA CYS A 226 9.73 16.61 -29.08
C CYS A 226 10.84 16.77 -28.05
N ASN A 227 10.83 17.85 -27.27
CA ASN A 227 11.86 18.15 -26.28
C ASN A 227 11.72 17.32 -24.99
N PHE A 228 10.67 16.51 -24.82
CA PHE A 228 10.58 15.52 -23.73
C PHE A 228 11.55 14.32 -23.92
N ALA A 229 12.01 14.06 -25.15
CA ALA A 229 12.93 12.99 -25.49
C ALA A 229 14.31 13.55 -25.93
N ASN A 230 15.30 12.70 -26.17
CA ASN A 230 16.51 13.04 -26.92
C ASN A 230 16.20 13.35 -28.39
N SER A 231 17.12 14.07 -29.05
CA SER A 231 16.94 14.52 -30.43
C SER A 231 16.63 13.33 -31.36
N ASN A 232 15.52 13.43 -32.09
CA ASN A 232 15.10 12.44 -33.05
C ASN A 232 14.61 13.16 -34.32
N PHE A 233 15.14 12.76 -35.47
CA PHE A 233 14.86 13.42 -36.74
C PHE A 233 13.36 13.41 -37.08
N ASN A 234 12.67 12.26 -36.93
CA ASN A 234 11.27 12.13 -37.31
C ASN A 234 10.36 13.01 -36.46
N CYS A 235 10.61 13.05 -35.15
CA CYS A 235 9.86 13.92 -34.25
C CYS A 235 10.10 15.40 -34.59
N SER A 236 11.37 15.82 -34.64
CA SER A 236 11.72 17.22 -34.92
C SER A 236 11.26 17.68 -36.30
N PHE A 237 11.27 16.79 -37.30
CA PHE A 237 10.74 17.09 -38.62
C PHE A 237 9.23 17.34 -38.57
N GLY A 238 8.46 16.48 -37.87
CA GLY A 238 7.02 16.68 -37.69
C GLY A 238 6.69 17.99 -36.97
N GLU A 239 7.37 18.25 -35.86
CA GLU A 239 7.19 19.46 -35.05
C GLU A 239 7.55 20.77 -35.79
N LEU A 240 8.55 20.74 -36.67
CA LEU A 240 8.91 21.88 -37.52
C LEU A 240 7.77 22.31 -38.46
N THR A 241 6.87 21.40 -38.83
CA THR A 241 5.78 21.70 -39.77
C THR A 241 4.59 22.44 -39.12
N CYS A 242 4.53 22.54 -37.79
CA CYS A 242 3.40 23.16 -37.09
C CYS A 242 3.77 24.36 -36.20
N GLY A 243 5.00 24.44 -35.70
CA GLY A 243 5.35 25.47 -34.71
C GLY A 243 6.79 25.42 -34.17
N GLY A 244 7.51 24.32 -34.40
CA GLY A 244 8.89 24.14 -33.97
C GLY A 244 9.02 23.70 -32.51
N ALA A 245 10.27 23.56 -32.04
CA ALA A 245 10.61 22.88 -30.79
C ALA A 245 10.20 23.59 -29.48
N GLY A 246 9.39 24.64 -29.56
CA GLY A 246 9.12 25.54 -28.43
C GLY A 246 10.30 26.44 -28.08
N SER A 247 10.05 27.37 -27.16
CA SER A 247 11.02 28.35 -26.66
C SER A 247 11.82 27.85 -25.45
N LEU A 248 11.33 26.83 -24.74
CA LEU A 248 12.04 26.15 -23.68
C LEU A 248 12.99 25.11 -24.29
N GLY A 249 14.29 25.34 -24.15
CA GLY A 249 15.31 24.45 -24.70
C GLY A 249 15.23 23.04 -24.10
N ARG A 250 15.55 22.02 -24.92
CA ARG A 250 15.45 20.60 -24.56
C ARG A 250 16.04 20.24 -23.19
N PRO A 251 17.27 20.63 -22.81
CA PRO A 251 17.79 20.29 -21.49
C PRO A 251 16.95 20.85 -20.33
N ALA A 252 16.44 22.08 -20.48
CA ALA A 252 15.60 22.70 -19.46
C ALA A 252 14.21 22.06 -19.37
N GLN A 253 13.61 21.72 -20.52
CA GLN A 253 12.33 21.01 -20.56
C GLN A 253 12.44 19.62 -19.96
N GLN A 254 13.48 18.86 -20.32
CA GLN A 254 13.72 17.53 -19.77
C GLN A 254 13.94 17.60 -18.25
N ALA A 255 14.82 18.49 -17.78
CA ALA A 255 15.09 18.63 -16.35
C ALA A 255 13.83 18.98 -15.54
N LEU A 256 13.01 19.90 -16.06
CA LEU A 256 11.76 20.28 -15.40
C LEU A 256 10.75 19.13 -15.39
N ALA A 257 10.53 18.47 -16.53
CA ALA A 257 9.63 17.34 -16.66
C ALA A 257 10.05 16.18 -15.75
N GLN A 258 11.33 15.82 -15.76
CA GLN A 258 11.91 14.74 -14.95
C GLN A 258 11.82 15.03 -13.46
N ARG A 259 11.93 16.30 -13.03
CA ARG A 259 11.73 16.68 -11.63
C ARG A 259 10.32 16.40 -11.13
N TYR A 260 9.29 16.79 -11.90
CA TYR A 260 7.90 16.44 -11.56
C TYR A 260 7.68 14.93 -11.56
N THR A 261 8.22 14.25 -12.57
CA THR A 261 8.10 12.80 -12.67
C THR A 261 8.74 12.08 -11.49
N LEU A 262 9.95 12.45 -11.07
CA LEU A 262 10.64 11.76 -9.98
C LEU A 262 9.89 11.86 -8.66
N LEU A 263 9.48 13.08 -8.28
CA LEU A 263 8.68 13.27 -7.06
C LEU A 263 7.36 12.48 -7.10
N TRP A 264 6.72 12.43 -8.27
CA TRP A 264 5.52 11.62 -8.48
C TRP A 264 5.80 10.11 -8.34
N LEU A 265 6.83 9.61 -9.01
CA LEU A 265 7.19 8.19 -8.97
C LEU A 265 7.65 7.77 -7.57
N ASP A 266 8.40 8.60 -6.86
CA ASP A 266 8.84 8.32 -5.48
C ASP A 266 7.60 8.23 -4.57
N ARG A 267 6.68 9.19 -4.70
CA ARG A 267 5.44 9.19 -3.91
C ARG A 267 4.57 7.96 -4.14
N TYR A 268 4.36 7.54 -5.38
CA TYR A 268 3.37 6.49 -5.71
C TYR A 268 3.94 5.09 -5.84
N LEU A 269 5.22 4.96 -6.19
CA LEU A 269 5.86 3.66 -6.38
C LEU A 269 6.77 3.25 -5.23
N LYS A 270 7.26 4.21 -4.42
CA LYS A 270 8.10 3.96 -3.24
C LYS A 270 7.46 4.38 -1.92
N ASP A 271 6.23 4.88 -1.97
CA ASP A 271 5.49 5.37 -0.79
C ASP A 271 6.25 6.47 -0.02
N ASP A 272 6.93 7.36 -0.74
CA ASP A 272 7.66 8.48 -0.13
C ASP A 272 6.72 9.68 0.11
N ALA A 273 6.29 9.86 1.36
CA ALA A 273 5.45 10.97 1.79
C ALA A 273 6.12 12.34 1.57
N GLN A 274 7.44 12.43 1.78
CA GLN A 274 8.17 13.68 1.59
C GLN A 274 8.21 14.07 0.11
N ALA A 275 8.32 13.10 -0.79
CA ALA A 275 8.23 13.35 -2.23
C ALA A 275 6.85 13.91 -2.63
N GLY A 276 5.77 13.46 -1.99
CA GLY A 276 4.42 14.02 -2.16
C GLY A 276 4.34 15.48 -1.70
N ALA A 277 4.85 15.79 -0.51
CA ALA A 277 4.90 17.15 0.01
C ALA A 277 5.78 18.08 -0.86
N ASP A 278 6.92 17.58 -1.34
CA ASP A 278 7.82 18.31 -2.22
C ASP A 278 7.19 18.55 -3.60
N LEU A 279 6.40 17.60 -4.11
CA LEU A 279 5.63 17.77 -5.35
C LEU A 279 4.57 18.89 -5.20
N GLU A 280 3.80 18.86 -4.11
CA GLU A 280 2.81 19.90 -3.82
C GLU A 280 3.48 21.28 -3.71
N ALA A 281 4.59 21.37 -2.97
CA ALA A 281 5.37 22.60 -2.84
C ALA A 281 5.93 23.09 -4.19
N LEU A 282 6.38 22.18 -5.05
CA LEU A 282 6.88 22.49 -6.37
C LEU A 282 5.78 23.04 -7.30
N LEU A 283 4.59 22.42 -7.28
CA LEU A 283 3.41 22.91 -8.01
C LEU A 283 3.01 24.30 -7.50
N LEU A 284 2.92 24.50 -6.18
CA LEU A 284 2.56 25.79 -5.59
C LEU A 284 3.56 26.91 -5.94
N ALA A 285 4.84 26.58 -6.12
CA ALA A 285 5.85 27.55 -6.55
C ALA A 285 5.65 28.03 -8.00
N GLY A 286 5.04 27.21 -8.87
CA GLY A 286 4.63 27.57 -10.23
C GLY A 286 5.76 28.01 -11.18
N GLN A 287 7.03 27.73 -10.85
CA GLN A 287 8.15 28.18 -11.67
C GLN A 287 8.28 27.36 -12.96
N GLY A 288 8.21 28.04 -14.11
CA GLY A 288 8.31 27.40 -15.43
C GLY A 288 7.04 26.68 -15.89
N ILE A 289 5.91 26.96 -15.24
CA ILE A 289 4.59 26.40 -15.58
C ILE A 289 3.66 27.54 -16.03
N THR A 290 2.89 27.31 -17.10
CA THR A 290 1.84 28.23 -17.58
C THR A 290 0.46 27.84 -17.05
N ALA A 291 0.21 26.55 -16.84
CA ALA A 291 -1.04 26.04 -16.28
C ALA A 291 -0.80 24.75 -15.48
N GLN A 292 -1.55 24.57 -14.40
CA GLN A 292 -1.55 23.33 -13.62
C GLN A 292 -2.91 23.06 -13.02
N SER A 293 -3.16 21.81 -12.64
CA SER A 293 -4.27 21.48 -11.76
C SER A 293 -3.93 21.71 -10.29
N GLU A 294 -4.97 21.73 -9.45
CA GLU A 294 -4.79 21.51 -8.02
C GLU A 294 -4.40 20.03 -7.82
N PHE A 295 -3.41 19.78 -6.98
CA PHE A 295 -2.95 18.44 -6.61
C PHE A 295 -3.30 18.19 -5.15
N THR A 296 -3.94 17.06 -4.89
CA THR A 296 -4.14 16.54 -3.54
C THR A 296 -3.35 15.26 -3.42
N ASP A 297 -2.52 15.16 -2.39
CA ASP A 297 -1.76 13.94 -2.14
C ASP A 297 -2.71 12.81 -1.70
N CYS A 298 -3.01 11.89 -2.60
CA CYS A 298 -3.92 10.78 -2.37
C CYS A 298 -3.63 9.59 -3.31
N PRO A 299 -4.10 8.37 -3.02
CA PRO A 299 -4.64 7.94 -1.72
C PRO A 299 -3.58 8.05 -0.62
N PRO A 300 -3.98 8.06 0.66
CA PRO A 300 -3.02 8.05 1.77
C PRO A 300 -2.05 6.87 1.62
N ILE A 301 -0.83 7.04 2.10
CA ILE A 301 0.13 5.95 2.18
C ILE A 301 -0.38 4.94 3.21
N VAL A 302 -0.24 3.66 2.87
CA VAL A 302 -0.66 2.57 3.73
C VAL A 302 0.45 1.55 3.91
N VAL A 303 0.48 0.95 5.09
CA VAL A 303 1.26 -0.26 5.37
C VAL A 303 0.34 -1.42 5.71
N ARG A 304 0.79 -2.65 5.41
CA ARG A 304 0.01 -3.86 5.59
C ARG A 304 0.71 -4.85 6.51
N VAL A 305 -0.09 -5.53 7.32
CA VAL A 305 0.37 -6.60 8.21
C VAL A 305 -0.60 -7.78 8.11
N GLU A 306 -0.07 -8.98 8.30
CA GLU A 306 -0.82 -10.22 8.47
C GLU A 306 -0.56 -10.72 9.90
N PRO A 307 -1.27 -10.18 10.90
CA PRO A 307 -1.11 -10.62 12.27
C PRO A 307 -1.71 -12.01 12.43
N LYS A 308 -1.07 -12.83 13.28
CA LYS A 308 -1.68 -14.04 13.84
C LYS A 308 -1.67 -13.95 15.35
N LEU A 309 -2.80 -14.24 16.00
CA LEU A 309 -2.92 -14.26 17.45
C LEU A 309 -3.97 -15.26 17.91
N LEU A 310 -3.78 -15.82 19.10
CA LEU A 310 -4.74 -16.73 19.72
C LEU A 310 -5.29 -16.13 21.02
N LEU A 311 -6.58 -16.35 21.26
CA LEU A 311 -7.30 -15.89 22.45
C LEU A 311 -7.49 -17.07 23.42
N ASP A 312 -7.01 -16.93 24.66
CA ASP A 312 -7.02 -18.02 25.65
C ASP A 312 -8.42 -18.56 25.98
N GLY A 313 -9.41 -17.68 26.00
CA GLY A 313 -10.82 -17.99 26.28
C GLY A 313 -11.41 -19.05 25.35
N PRO A 314 -11.56 -18.72 24.04
CA PRO A 314 -12.18 -19.60 23.05
C PRO A 314 -11.27 -20.70 22.48
N TYR A 315 -9.96 -20.69 22.76
CA TYR A 315 -9.05 -21.69 22.20
C TYR A 315 -9.28 -23.09 22.76
N ASP A 316 -9.37 -24.06 21.85
CA ASP A 316 -9.58 -25.48 22.11
C ASP A 316 -8.37 -26.30 21.67
N GLU A 317 -7.64 -26.86 22.64
CA GLU A 317 -6.46 -27.72 22.45
C GLU A 317 -6.76 -28.99 21.64
N GLN A 318 -8.01 -29.45 21.59
CA GLN A 318 -8.36 -30.66 20.82
C GLN A 318 -8.42 -30.39 19.32
N THR A 319 -8.81 -29.18 18.94
CA THR A 319 -8.98 -28.79 17.54
C THR A 319 -7.84 -27.89 17.05
N ASP A 320 -7.02 -27.35 17.95
CA ASP A 320 -6.03 -26.28 17.69
C ASP A 320 -6.67 -25.06 17.02
N LEU A 321 -7.92 -24.76 17.39
CA LEU A 321 -8.71 -23.65 16.85
C LEU A 321 -9.43 -22.88 17.96
N LEU A 322 -9.73 -21.62 17.70
CA LEU A 322 -10.65 -20.79 18.48
C LEU A 322 -12.11 -21.17 18.16
N ALA A 323 -12.99 -21.14 19.15
CA ALA A 323 -14.43 -21.26 18.95
C ALA A 323 -15.04 -19.99 18.34
N ASP A 324 -15.89 -20.14 17.32
CA ASP A 324 -16.57 -19.03 16.60
C ASP A 324 -18.05 -18.88 17.02
N SER A 325 -18.36 -19.19 18.28
CA SER A 325 -19.73 -19.24 18.81
C SER A 325 -20.50 -17.92 18.61
N LEU A 326 -19.83 -16.78 18.75
CA LEU A 326 -20.43 -15.46 18.53
C LEU A 326 -20.95 -15.28 17.10
N ARG A 327 -20.19 -15.75 16.11
CA ARG A 327 -20.59 -15.75 14.69
C ARG A 327 -21.75 -16.70 14.46
N VAL A 328 -21.67 -17.93 14.96
CA VAL A 328 -22.72 -18.96 14.81
C VAL A 328 -24.05 -18.51 15.43
N GLN A 329 -24.00 -17.78 16.55
CA GLN A 329 -25.19 -17.24 17.22
C GLN A 329 -25.69 -15.93 16.60
N GLY A 330 -24.95 -15.32 15.66
CA GLY A 330 -25.32 -14.07 15.02
C GLY A 330 -25.26 -12.85 15.96
N VAL A 331 -24.38 -12.88 16.96
CA VAL A 331 -24.24 -11.80 17.95
C VAL A 331 -23.00 -10.92 17.73
N LEU A 332 -22.14 -11.23 16.75
CA LEU A 332 -21.04 -10.36 16.36
C LEU A 332 -21.56 -8.99 15.86
N PRO A 333 -21.06 -7.87 16.39
CA PRO A 333 -21.41 -6.53 15.92
C PRO A 333 -20.98 -6.33 14.46
N VAL A 334 -21.88 -5.77 13.63
CA VAL A 334 -21.54 -5.41 12.23
C VAL A 334 -20.71 -4.13 12.16
N ILE A 335 -20.90 -3.21 13.09
CA ILE A 335 -20.05 -2.03 13.29
C ILE A 335 -19.00 -2.43 14.33
N GLU A 336 -17.74 -2.06 14.10
CA GLU A 336 -16.65 -2.32 15.03
C GLU A 336 -17.00 -1.86 16.46
N PRO A 337 -16.76 -2.71 17.48
CA PRO A 337 -17.12 -2.41 18.86
C PRO A 337 -16.01 -1.65 19.61
N ASN A 338 -14.83 -1.45 19.00
CA ASN A 338 -13.66 -0.90 19.65
C ASN A 338 -13.84 0.58 20.01
N THR A 339 -14.45 1.37 19.14
CA THR A 339 -14.82 2.77 19.44
C THR A 339 -15.75 2.84 20.65
N ALA A 340 -16.77 1.97 20.69
CA ALA A 340 -17.73 1.94 21.80
C ALA A 340 -17.10 1.42 23.10
N ALA A 341 -16.08 0.55 23.01
CA ALA A 341 -15.31 0.05 24.14
C ALA A 341 -14.33 1.10 24.71
N GLY A 342 -14.10 2.21 24.01
CA GLY A 342 -13.25 3.30 24.47
C GLY A 342 -11.82 3.28 23.92
N PHE A 343 -11.54 2.44 22.92
CA PHE A 343 -10.28 2.55 22.18
C PHE A 343 -10.23 3.86 21.39
N THR A 344 -9.07 4.51 21.37
CA THR A 344 -8.85 5.76 20.65
C THR A 344 -8.19 5.45 19.30
N HIS A 345 -8.85 5.81 18.21
CA HIS A 345 -8.31 5.65 16.87
C HIS A 345 -7.31 6.77 16.52
N VAL A 346 -6.22 6.40 15.86
CA VAL A 346 -5.30 7.30 15.15
C VAL A 346 -5.34 6.91 13.68
N GLY A 347 -5.95 7.77 12.86
CA GLY A 347 -6.30 7.44 11.47
C GLY A 347 -7.77 6.99 11.33
N PRO A 348 -8.14 6.35 10.20
CA PRO A 348 -9.49 5.85 9.96
C PRO A 348 -9.79 4.60 10.80
N GLY A 349 -11.01 4.10 10.71
CA GLY A 349 -11.45 2.84 11.34
C GLY A 349 -12.52 3.01 12.41
N ALA A 350 -12.68 4.21 12.98
CA ALA A 350 -13.80 4.46 13.89
C ALA A 350 -15.14 4.35 13.14
N GLY A 351 -16.05 3.51 13.62
CA GLY A 351 -17.35 3.24 13.01
C GLY A 351 -17.30 2.37 11.74
N GLU A 352 -16.17 1.69 11.50
CA GLU A 352 -16.01 0.77 10.38
C GLU A 352 -16.99 -0.42 10.46
N THR A 353 -17.43 -0.91 9.30
CA THR A 353 -18.33 -2.06 9.20
C THR A 353 -17.62 -3.27 8.63
N LEU A 354 -17.89 -4.45 9.20
CA LEU A 354 -17.47 -5.72 8.60
C LEU A 354 -18.29 -6.05 7.35
N ASP A 355 -17.66 -6.70 6.37
CA ASP A 355 -18.33 -7.28 5.20
C ASP A 355 -19.18 -8.50 5.63
N PRO A 356 -20.51 -8.48 5.43
CA PRO A 356 -21.39 -9.60 5.77
C PRO A 356 -21.00 -10.92 5.09
N ALA A 357 -20.29 -10.90 3.96
CA ALA A 357 -19.79 -12.10 3.30
C ALA A 357 -18.85 -12.91 4.21
N LEU A 358 -18.05 -12.25 5.05
CA LEU A 358 -17.13 -12.89 5.98
C LEU A 358 -17.87 -13.69 7.07
N LEU A 359 -19.08 -13.28 7.45
CA LEU A 359 -19.87 -14.02 8.45
C LEU A 359 -20.40 -15.37 7.93
N SER A 360 -20.43 -15.54 6.60
CA SER A 360 -20.85 -16.81 5.97
C SER A 360 -19.72 -17.84 5.88
N VAL A 361 -18.47 -17.42 6.09
CA VAL A 361 -17.29 -18.29 6.09
C VAL A 361 -17.31 -19.21 7.32
N ALA A 362 -16.91 -20.46 7.12
CA ALA A 362 -16.84 -21.51 8.15
C ALA A 362 -15.48 -22.23 8.10
N GLY A 363 -15.19 -23.07 9.09
CA GLY A 363 -13.89 -23.75 9.19
C GLY A 363 -12.80 -22.84 9.79
N PRO A 364 -11.51 -23.12 9.53
CA PRO A 364 -10.39 -22.34 10.06
C PRO A 364 -10.50 -20.81 9.85
N ASP A 365 -11.04 -20.40 8.71
CA ASP A 365 -11.16 -18.98 8.32
C ASP A 365 -12.41 -18.28 8.90
N ALA A 366 -13.20 -18.95 9.75
CA ALA A 366 -14.41 -18.37 10.30
C ALA A 366 -14.08 -17.26 11.30
N VAL A 367 -14.79 -16.12 11.22
CA VAL A 367 -14.59 -15.00 12.16
C VAL A 367 -14.98 -15.39 13.59
N VAL A 368 -14.10 -15.09 14.54
CA VAL A 368 -14.26 -15.33 15.98
C VAL A 368 -14.70 -14.05 16.68
N ASP A 369 -13.93 -12.96 16.55
CA ASP A 369 -14.20 -11.67 17.20
C ASP A 369 -13.40 -10.53 16.56
N TRP A 370 -13.74 -9.30 16.94
CA TRP A 370 -13.00 -8.08 16.62
C TRP A 370 -11.74 -7.93 17.47
N VAL A 371 -10.67 -7.42 16.87
CA VAL A 371 -9.44 -7.02 17.56
C VAL A 371 -9.07 -5.57 17.20
N PHE A 372 -8.51 -4.85 18.16
CA PHE A 372 -7.98 -3.51 17.96
C PHE A 372 -6.46 -3.58 17.84
N LEU A 373 -5.91 -3.01 16.77
CA LEU A 373 -4.48 -3.08 16.47
C LEU A 373 -3.88 -1.68 16.48
N GLU A 374 -2.66 -1.57 17.00
CA GLU A 374 -1.91 -0.31 17.02
C GLU A 374 -0.53 -0.51 16.40
N LEU A 375 -0.10 0.45 15.59
CA LEU A 375 1.30 0.65 15.25
C LEU A 375 1.87 1.69 16.21
N ARG A 376 2.94 1.34 16.91
CA ARG A 376 3.63 2.23 17.83
C ARG A 376 5.05 2.53 17.37
N ASP A 377 5.59 3.66 17.84
CA ASP A 377 6.95 4.10 17.51
C ASP A 377 8.00 3.00 17.80
N ALA A 378 8.96 2.86 16.89
CA ALA A 378 9.96 1.80 16.96
C ALA A 378 10.82 1.84 18.24
N ALA A 379 11.10 3.05 18.74
CA ALA A 379 12.10 3.29 19.77
C ALA A 379 11.63 2.87 21.16
N SER A 380 10.44 3.33 21.56
CA SER A 380 9.89 3.17 22.90
C SER A 380 8.59 2.37 22.94
N GLY A 381 7.83 2.35 21.84
CA GLY A 381 6.49 1.78 21.81
C GLY A 381 5.48 2.56 22.65
N THR A 382 5.73 3.84 22.97
CA THR A 382 4.84 4.67 23.81
C THR A 382 3.87 5.52 22.99
N GLN A 383 4.23 5.88 21.76
CA GLN A 383 3.42 6.69 20.87
C GLN A 383 2.69 5.81 19.88
N VAL A 384 1.35 5.88 19.89
CA VAL A 384 0.50 5.29 18.85
C VAL A 384 0.59 6.17 17.59
N GLN A 385 1.07 5.59 16.50
CA GLN A 385 1.26 6.25 15.21
C GLN A 385 0.08 6.01 14.27
N ALA A 386 -0.52 4.82 14.32
CA ALA A 386 -1.71 4.47 13.57
C ALA A 386 -2.47 3.34 14.25
N THR A 387 -3.76 3.21 13.95
CA THR A 387 -4.63 2.16 14.46
C THR A 387 -5.43 1.51 13.35
N ALA A 388 -5.81 0.25 13.52
CA ALA A 388 -6.70 -0.47 12.62
C ALA A 388 -7.60 -1.42 13.40
N ASN A 389 -8.76 -1.74 12.83
CA ASN A 389 -9.56 -2.88 13.30
C ASN A 389 -9.17 -4.12 12.52
N GLY A 390 -9.27 -5.28 13.18
CA GLY A 390 -9.15 -6.58 12.53
C GLY A 390 -10.23 -7.53 13.02
N LEU A 391 -10.36 -8.66 12.32
CA LEU A 391 -11.21 -9.78 12.68
C LEU A 391 -10.32 -11.00 12.89
N VAL A 392 -10.31 -11.55 14.09
CA VAL A 392 -9.60 -12.79 14.42
C VAL A 392 -10.39 -13.97 13.85
N GLN A 393 -9.71 -14.87 13.14
CA GLN A 393 -10.27 -16.10 12.58
C GLN A 393 -9.97 -17.30 13.49
N ARG A 394 -10.61 -18.45 13.24
CA ARG A 394 -10.51 -19.61 14.14
C ARG A 394 -9.10 -20.18 14.23
N ASP A 395 -8.30 -20.08 13.20
CA ASP A 395 -6.90 -20.49 13.22
C ASP A 395 -5.94 -19.43 13.78
N GLY A 396 -6.46 -18.26 14.16
CA GLY A 396 -5.75 -17.14 14.73
C GLY A 396 -5.32 -16.08 13.72
N ASP A 397 -5.49 -16.29 12.42
CA ASP A 397 -5.20 -15.24 11.44
C ASP A 397 -6.10 -14.02 11.67
N VAL A 398 -5.57 -12.84 11.43
CA VAL A 398 -6.31 -11.59 11.55
C VAL A 398 -6.44 -10.93 10.19
N VAL A 399 -7.68 -10.73 9.76
CA VAL A 399 -8.00 -10.08 8.49
C VAL A 399 -8.59 -8.69 8.70
N SER A 400 -8.53 -7.84 7.68
CA SER A 400 -9.28 -6.58 7.67
C SER A 400 -10.79 -6.86 7.75
N PRO A 401 -11.60 -5.88 8.19
CA PRO A 401 -13.06 -6.05 8.21
C PRO A 401 -13.69 -6.24 6.82
N GLN A 402 -12.93 -6.03 5.75
CA GLN A 402 -13.32 -6.27 4.35
C GLN A 402 -12.60 -7.48 3.73
N GLY A 403 -11.84 -8.24 4.53
CA GLY A 403 -11.04 -9.38 4.12
C GLY A 403 -9.62 -9.00 3.68
N GLY A 404 -8.75 -10.01 3.58
CA GLY A 404 -7.33 -9.81 3.27
C GLY A 404 -6.53 -9.16 4.42
N PRO A 405 -5.29 -8.71 4.15
CA PRO A 405 -4.38 -8.18 5.16
C PRO A 405 -4.93 -6.94 5.87
N VAL A 406 -4.56 -6.77 7.14
CA VAL A 406 -4.87 -5.55 7.90
C VAL A 406 -4.11 -4.37 7.31
N VAL A 407 -4.79 -3.23 7.16
CA VAL A 407 -4.26 -2.01 6.54
C VAL A 407 -4.23 -0.88 7.57
N PHE A 408 -3.08 -0.20 7.67
CA PHE A 408 -2.93 1.04 8.44
C PHE A 408 -2.65 2.20 7.49
N GLU A 409 -3.31 3.34 7.69
CA GLU A 409 -2.88 4.61 7.09
C GLU A 409 -1.66 5.13 7.87
N ALA A 410 -0.48 4.76 7.41
CA ALA A 410 0.82 5.14 7.98
C ALA A 410 1.90 5.04 6.90
N ASP A 411 2.97 5.80 7.05
CA ASP A 411 4.13 5.75 6.17
C ASP A 411 4.87 4.40 6.29
N ALA A 412 5.59 4.01 5.24
CA ALA A 412 6.51 2.87 5.32
C ALA A 412 7.59 3.15 6.37
N GLY A 413 7.85 2.18 7.26
CA GLY A 413 8.70 2.43 8.41
C GLY A 413 8.79 1.28 9.39
N ASN A 414 9.52 1.50 10.48
CA ASN A 414 9.67 0.50 11.54
C ASN A 414 8.66 0.77 12.66
N TYR A 415 7.82 -0.23 12.95
CA TYR A 415 6.77 -0.12 13.96
C TYR A 415 6.76 -1.31 14.90
N ARG A 416 6.43 -1.07 16.16
CA ARG A 416 6.00 -2.13 17.07
C ARG A 416 4.51 -2.36 16.85
N LEU A 417 4.13 -3.61 16.59
CA LEU A 417 2.73 -4.01 16.52
C LEU A 417 2.18 -4.30 17.91
N VAL A 418 0.98 -3.80 18.19
CA VAL A 418 0.18 -4.11 19.37
C VAL A 418 -1.14 -4.74 18.94
N ALA A 419 -1.56 -5.79 19.66
CA ALA A 419 -2.92 -6.30 19.59
C ALA A 419 -3.61 -6.13 20.93
N ARG A 420 -4.82 -5.56 20.92
CA ARG A 420 -5.69 -5.36 22.08
C ARG A 420 -7.07 -5.91 21.78
N HIS A 421 -7.70 -6.46 22.80
CA HIS A 421 -9.01 -7.07 22.69
C HIS A 421 -9.91 -6.55 23.79
N ARG A 422 -11.22 -6.53 23.56
CA ARG A 422 -12.20 -5.99 24.53
C ARG A 422 -12.12 -6.62 25.92
N ASN A 423 -11.68 -7.87 26.03
CA ASN A 423 -11.70 -8.66 27.28
C ASN A 423 -10.48 -9.58 27.48
N HIS A 424 -9.40 -9.34 26.73
CA HIS A 424 -8.10 -9.97 26.95
C HIS A 424 -7.03 -8.89 27.10
N LEU A 425 -6.00 -9.16 27.91
CA LEU A 425 -4.86 -8.24 28.02
C LEU A 425 -4.12 -8.15 26.68
N GLY A 426 -3.80 -6.93 26.26
CA GLY A 426 -3.05 -6.68 25.04
C GLY A 426 -1.59 -7.11 25.11
N VAL A 427 -0.98 -7.22 23.93
CA VAL A 427 0.41 -7.62 23.74
C VAL A 427 1.08 -6.73 22.71
N MET A 428 2.34 -6.38 22.95
CA MET A 428 3.20 -5.66 22.01
C MET A 428 4.43 -6.47 21.65
N THR A 429 4.84 -6.40 20.40
CA THR A 429 6.15 -6.90 19.93
C THR A 429 7.33 -6.21 20.64
N ASP A 430 8.37 -6.97 21.01
CA ASP A 430 9.55 -6.39 21.66
C ASP A 430 10.50 -5.68 20.68
N ALA A 431 10.53 -6.13 19.43
CA ALA A 431 11.27 -5.47 18.35
C ALA A 431 10.28 -4.87 17.34
N ALA A 432 10.73 -3.81 16.66
CA ALA A 432 9.97 -3.22 15.57
C ALA A 432 10.10 -4.07 14.30
N PHE A 433 9.03 -4.11 13.50
CA PHE A 433 8.99 -4.71 12.17
C PHE A 433 9.04 -3.60 11.12
N THR A 434 9.79 -3.83 10.04
CA THR A 434 9.77 -2.95 8.87
C THR A 434 8.49 -3.22 8.08
N LEU A 435 7.54 -2.30 8.14
CA LEU A 435 6.27 -2.38 7.44
C LEU A 435 6.31 -1.55 6.15
N SER A 436 5.62 -2.04 5.14
CA SER A 436 5.48 -1.44 3.82
C SER A 436 4.09 -1.74 3.27
N ARG A 437 3.81 -1.36 2.02
CA ARG A 437 2.58 -1.76 1.33
C ARG A 437 2.44 -3.26 1.13
N ASP A 438 3.56 -3.99 1.06
CA ASP A 438 3.53 -5.45 0.96
C ASP A 438 3.20 -6.02 2.34
N PRO A 439 2.28 -6.98 2.46
CA PRO A 439 1.88 -7.54 3.74
C PRO A 439 3.05 -8.21 4.46
N ILE A 440 3.26 -7.84 5.73
CA ILE A 440 4.30 -8.42 6.58
C ILE A 440 3.66 -9.36 7.59
N PRO A 441 4.03 -10.66 7.65
CA PRO A 441 3.49 -11.58 8.63
C PRO A 441 4.08 -11.31 10.02
N VAL A 442 3.21 -11.28 11.04
CA VAL A 442 3.61 -11.13 12.45
C VAL A 442 2.81 -12.10 13.32
N ASP A 443 3.45 -13.17 13.78
CA ASP A 443 2.78 -14.22 14.57
C ASP A 443 2.95 -14.01 16.08
N LEU A 444 1.97 -13.33 16.69
CA LEU A 444 1.86 -13.16 18.15
C LEU A 444 1.44 -14.45 18.87
N SER A 445 1.12 -15.53 18.16
CA SER A 445 0.87 -16.85 18.75
C SER A 445 2.13 -17.72 18.87
N ASP A 446 3.23 -17.34 18.22
CA ASP A 446 4.52 -18.01 18.33
C ASP A 446 5.18 -17.72 19.69
N PRO A 447 5.42 -18.73 20.55
CA PRO A 447 6.14 -18.55 21.80
C PRO A 447 7.57 -18.01 21.65
N ALA A 448 8.20 -18.19 20.49
CA ALA A 448 9.56 -17.71 20.23
C ALA A 448 9.63 -16.22 19.89
N LEU A 449 8.53 -15.61 19.44
CA LEU A 449 8.48 -14.18 19.18
C LEU A 449 8.61 -13.40 20.49
N ALA A 450 9.63 -12.56 20.62
CA ALA A 450 9.80 -11.72 21.80
C ALA A 450 8.71 -10.63 21.88
N THR A 451 8.12 -10.46 23.07
CA THR A 451 7.09 -9.45 23.36
C THR A 451 7.55 -8.56 24.49
N PHE A 452 7.11 -7.30 24.48
CA PHE A 452 7.44 -6.32 25.51
C PHE A 452 6.99 -6.81 26.89
N GLY A 453 7.81 -6.51 27.90
CA GLY A 453 7.52 -6.84 29.30
C GLY A 453 7.83 -8.29 29.67
N THR A 454 7.18 -8.80 30.70
CA THR A 454 7.36 -10.16 31.21
C THR A 454 6.02 -10.86 31.32
N ASP A 455 5.95 -12.14 30.90
CA ASP A 455 4.71 -12.93 30.88
C ASP A 455 3.54 -12.23 30.16
N ALA A 456 3.84 -11.49 29.09
CA ALA A 456 2.86 -10.73 28.31
C ALA A 456 1.77 -11.62 27.67
N ARG A 457 2.06 -12.91 27.48
CA ARG A 457 1.15 -13.91 26.91
C ARG A 457 1.11 -15.16 27.78
N ARG A 458 0.01 -15.90 27.69
CA ARG A 458 -0.16 -17.21 28.31
C ARG A 458 0.43 -18.29 27.43
N LEU A 459 1.38 -19.06 27.95
CA LEU A 459 1.85 -20.26 27.27
C LEU A 459 0.93 -21.45 27.59
N ARG A 460 0.38 -22.08 26.56
CA ARG A 460 -0.48 -23.27 26.65
C ARG A 460 -0.35 -24.08 25.37
N ASP A 461 -0.17 -25.39 25.51
CA ASP A 461 -0.08 -26.34 24.40
C ASP A 461 0.94 -25.97 23.30
N GLY A 462 2.10 -25.43 23.70
CA GLY A 462 3.13 -25.01 22.75
C GLY A 462 2.79 -23.73 21.96
N LYS A 463 1.72 -23.04 22.32
CA LYS A 463 1.30 -21.75 21.76
C LYS A 463 1.38 -20.64 22.80
N ALA A 464 1.43 -19.40 22.32
CA ALA A 464 1.25 -18.20 23.12
C ALA A 464 -0.12 -17.59 22.84
N LEU A 465 -0.88 -17.27 23.89
CA LEU A 465 -2.24 -16.74 23.79
C LEU A 465 -2.35 -15.43 24.58
N LEU A 466 -3.23 -14.53 24.16
CA LEU A 466 -3.56 -13.35 24.95
C LEU A 466 -4.28 -13.79 26.24
N TRP A 467 -4.00 -13.12 27.36
CA TRP A 467 -4.58 -13.47 28.64
C TRP A 467 -6.07 -13.10 28.70
N ALA A 468 -6.94 -14.10 28.79
CA ALA A 468 -8.37 -13.88 29.01
C ALA A 468 -8.65 -13.41 30.44
N GLY A 469 -9.74 -12.65 30.62
CA GLY A 469 -10.26 -12.35 31.95
C GLY A 469 -10.62 -10.88 32.21
N ASN A 470 -10.30 -9.97 31.28
CA ASN A 470 -10.43 -8.52 31.48
C ASN A 470 -11.89 -8.08 31.33
N ALA A 471 -12.73 -8.50 32.26
CA ALA A 471 -14.16 -8.21 32.28
C ALA A 471 -14.43 -6.77 32.72
N VAL A 472 -13.48 -6.14 33.41
CA VAL A 472 -13.40 -4.69 33.59
C VAL A 472 -12.41 -4.16 32.56
N PHE A 473 -12.80 -3.14 31.79
CA PHE A 473 -11.92 -2.56 30.78
C PHE A 473 -10.85 -1.68 31.43
N ASP A 474 -9.78 -2.32 31.90
CA ASP A 474 -8.57 -1.69 32.41
C ASP A 474 -7.32 -2.49 32.00
N ASN A 475 -6.19 -2.28 32.68
CA ASN A 475 -4.93 -2.93 32.39
C ASN A 475 -4.55 -4.02 33.41
N GLU A 476 -5.49 -4.52 34.21
CA GLU A 476 -5.20 -5.44 35.31
C GLU A 476 -6.25 -6.56 35.44
N LEU A 477 -5.81 -7.82 35.36
CA LEU A 477 -6.65 -8.94 35.77
C LEU A 477 -6.64 -9.11 37.29
N ARG A 478 -7.82 -9.04 37.89
CA ARG A 478 -8.06 -9.12 39.33
C ARG A 478 -9.26 -10.00 39.65
N TYR A 479 -9.09 -10.88 40.64
CA TYR A 479 -10.19 -11.74 41.12
C TYR A 479 -10.70 -11.39 42.51
N THR A 480 -9.89 -10.67 43.28
CA THR A 480 -10.25 -10.12 44.59
C THR A 480 -9.81 -8.67 44.68
N GLY A 481 -10.28 -7.96 45.71
CA GLY A 481 -10.01 -6.52 45.88
C GLY A 481 -11.07 -5.63 45.22
N ALA A 482 -10.90 -4.32 45.33
CA ALA A 482 -11.80 -3.36 44.69
C ALA A 482 -11.65 -3.39 43.17
N ALA A 483 -12.75 -3.21 42.45
CA ALA A 483 -12.81 -3.24 40.98
C ALA A 483 -12.22 -4.52 40.37
N ASN A 484 -12.54 -5.69 40.94
CA ASN A 484 -12.10 -6.96 40.37
C ASN A 484 -13.03 -7.43 39.23
N ASP A 485 -12.48 -8.15 38.26
CA ASP A 485 -13.18 -8.68 37.08
C ASP A 485 -14.28 -9.68 37.43
N ARG A 486 -14.02 -10.49 38.47
CA ARG A 486 -14.96 -11.51 38.94
C ARG A 486 -16.31 -10.89 39.32
N ASP A 487 -16.29 -9.79 40.05
CA ASP A 487 -17.51 -9.14 40.53
C ASP A 487 -18.28 -8.52 39.36
N ALA A 488 -17.61 -8.02 38.31
CA ALA A 488 -18.27 -7.56 37.09
C ALA A 488 -19.07 -8.69 36.43
N MET A 489 -18.48 -9.88 36.31
CA MET A 489 -19.17 -11.08 35.81
C MET A 489 -20.40 -11.44 36.67
N LEU A 490 -20.27 -11.36 38.00
CA LEU A 490 -21.40 -11.63 38.92
C LEU A 490 -22.53 -10.60 38.76
N GLN A 491 -22.18 -9.32 38.67
CA GLN A 491 -23.15 -8.23 38.47
C GLN A 491 -23.91 -8.41 37.16
N ARG A 492 -23.22 -8.79 36.07
CA ARG A 492 -23.83 -9.03 34.75
C ARG A 492 -24.98 -10.04 34.81
N ILE A 493 -24.81 -11.12 35.58
CA ILE A 493 -25.84 -12.17 35.73
C ILE A 493 -26.88 -11.87 36.84
N GLY A 494 -26.89 -10.66 37.40
CA GLY A 494 -27.89 -10.22 38.39
C GLY A 494 -27.39 -10.13 39.84
N GLY A 495 -26.10 -10.32 40.09
CA GLY A 495 -25.41 -9.88 41.32
C GLY A 495 -25.63 -10.70 42.60
N VAL A 496 -26.67 -11.54 42.67
CA VAL A 496 -27.06 -12.22 43.91
C VAL A 496 -27.03 -13.74 43.81
N VAL A 497 -27.65 -14.31 42.77
CA VAL A 497 -27.73 -15.76 42.58
C VAL A 497 -26.84 -16.17 41.40
N PRO A 498 -25.72 -16.88 41.62
CA PRO A 498 -24.68 -17.08 40.62
C PRO A 498 -25.00 -18.16 39.57
N THR A 499 -26.27 -18.48 39.37
CA THR A 499 -26.75 -19.57 38.49
C THR A 499 -27.43 -19.06 37.24
N ALA A 500 -27.66 -17.75 37.12
CA ALA A 500 -28.21 -17.17 35.90
C ALA A 500 -27.17 -17.16 34.76
N THR A 501 -27.66 -17.11 33.53
CA THR A 501 -26.85 -17.01 32.32
C THR A 501 -27.44 -15.91 31.45
N ILE A 502 -26.58 -15.02 30.95
CA ILE A 502 -26.99 -13.90 30.09
C ILE A 502 -26.34 -14.07 28.72
N GLY A 503 -27.15 -14.04 27.67
CA GLY A 503 -26.68 -14.13 26.29
C GLY A 503 -26.36 -12.77 25.68
N GLY A 504 -25.43 -12.76 24.71
CA GLY A 504 -25.11 -11.61 23.88
C GLY A 504 -23.62 -11.32 23.79
N TYR A 505 -23.29 -10.19 23.16
CA TYR A 505 -21.93 -9.72 22.98
C TYR A 505 -21.52 -8.84 24.17
N TRP A 506 -20.89 -9.45 25.19
CA TRP A 506 -20.56 -8.79 26.46
C TRP A 506 -19.06 -8.82 26.74
N VAL A 507 -18.56 -7.80 27.43
CA VAL A 507 -17.15 -7.74 27.86
C VAL A 507 -16.82 -8.86 28.86
N GLU A 508 -17.80 -9.25 29.67
CA GLU A 508 -17.67 -10.28 30.70
C GLU A 508 -17.68 -11.72 30.15
N ASP A 509 -18.05 -11.93 28.87
CA ASP A 509 -17.94 -13.23 28.18
C ASP A 509 -16.50 -13.43 27.73
N VAL A 510 -15.63 -13.85 28.64
CA VAL A 510 -14.20 -14.05 28.37
C VAL A 510 -13.94 -15.38 27.66
N THR A 511 -14.96 -16.24 27.53
CA THR A 511 -14.90 -17.47 26.73
C THR A 511 -15.26 -17.27 25.27
N LEU A 512 -15.91 -16.15 24.93
CA LEU A 512 -16.46 -15.83 23.61
C LEU A 512 -17.47 -16.89 23.13
N ASP A 513 -18.24 -17.46 24.06
CA ASP A 513 -19.27 -18.46 23.74
C ASP A 513 -20.68 -17.85 23.59
N GLY A 514 -20.79 -16.53 23.73
CA GLY A 514 -22.03 -15.75 23.66
C GLY A 514 -22.83 -15.77 24.96
N LEU A 515 -22.31 -16.36 26.04
CA LEU A 515 -23.03 -16.59 27.29
C LEU A 515 -22.17 -16.27 28.52
N VAL A 516 -22.55 -15.23 29.27
CA VAL A 516 -21.89 -14.91 30.55
C VAL A 516 -22.39 -15.86 31.65
N ARG A 517 -21.47 -16.61 32.27
CA ARG A 517 -21.73 -17.57 33.37
C ARG A 517 -20.74 -17.40 34.52
N TYR A 518 -21.25 -17.52 35.75
CA TYR A 518 -20.42 -17.46 36.97
C TYR A 518 -20.13 -18.84 37.60
N THR A 519 -20.98 -19.84 37.33
CA THR A 519 -20.82 -21.22 37.81
C THR A 519 -21.16 -22.21 36.70
N GLY A 520 -20.91 -23.51 36.94
CA GLY A 520 -21.13 -24.57 35.96
C GLY A 520 -19.89 -24.82 35.09
N ALA A 521 -19.97 -25.80 34.20
CA ALA A 521 -18.87 -26.08 33.28
C ALA A 521 -18.69 -24.92 32.28
N GLY A 522 -17.44 -24.55 32.00
CA GLY A 522 -17.13 -23.50 31.02
C GLY A 522 -17.62 -22.11 31.43
N ASN A 523 -17.51 -21.76 32.71
CA ASN A 523 -17.87 -20.43 33.18
C ASN A 523 -16.70 -19.42 33.05
N ASP A 524 -17.02 -18.14 32.89
CA ASP A 524 -16.07 -17.04 32.69
C ASP A 524 -15.17 -16.81 33.91
N ARG A 525 -15.75 -16.96 35.10
CA ARG A 525 -15.05 -16.79 36.37
C ARG A 525 -13.85 -17.73 36.49
N ASP A 526 -14.01 -19.00 36.13
CA ASP A 526 -12.95 -19.98 36.24
C ASP A 526 -11.83 -19.70 35.22
N ARG A 527 -12.15 -19.10 34.06
CA ARG A 527 -11.15 -18.64 33.09
C ARG A 527 -10.30 -17.51 33.67
N LEU A 528 -10.91 -16.51 34.28
CA LEU A 528 -10.20 -15.47 35.03
C LEU A 528 -9.34 -16.08 36.16
N LEU A 529 -9.87 -17.02 36.94
CA LEU A 529 -9.14 -17.68 38.02
C LEU A 529 -7.89 -18.40 37.52
N MET A 530 -7.95 -19.03 36.34
CA MET A 530 -6.76 -19.63 35.72
C MET A 530 -5.74 -18.57 35.30
N GLY A 531 -6.19 -17.43 34.77
CA GLY A 531 -5.32 -16.32 34.35
C GLY A 531 -4.46 -15.73 35.49
N ILE A 532 -4.99 -15.69 36.71
CA ILE A 532 -4.30 -15.17 37.90
C ILE A 532 -3.50 -16.23 38.69
N GLY A 533 -3.41 -17.48 38.22
CA GLY A 533 -2.62 -18.54 38.86
C GLY A 533 -3.41 -19.58 39.67
N GLY A 534 -4.74 -19.64 39.51
CA GLY A 534 -5.60 -20.78 39.87
C GLY A 534 -5.92 -20.91 41.35
N ALA A 535 -4.91 -21.16 42.19
CA ALA A 535 -5.11 -21.55 43.59
C ALA A 535 -5.05 -20.37 44.58
N VAL A 536 -4.35 -19.29 44.22
CA VAL A 536 -4.15 -18.11 45.08
C VAL A 536 -4.73 -16.87 44.37
N PRO A 537 -6.00 -16.49 44.66
CA PRO A 537 -6.73 -15.48 43.90
C PRO A 537 -6.36 -14.03 44.28
N THR A 538 -5.15 -13.82 44.79
CA THR A 538 -4.66 -12.50 45.22
C THR A 538 -3.59 -11.94 44.29
N ALA A 539 -3.15 -12.70 43.28
CA ALA A 539 -2.25 -12.18 42.27
C ALA A 539 -2.99 -11.20 41.35
N VAL A 540 -2.27 -10.19 40.91
CA VAL A 540 -2.70 -9.24 39.88
C VAL A 540 -1.82 -9.47 38.67
N ARG A 541 -2.42 -9.60 37.49
CA ARG A 541 -1.69 -9.65 36.22
C ARG A 541 -1.89 -8.33 35.50
N VAL A 542 -0.78 -7.67 35.15
CA VAL A 542 -0.82 -6.36 34.50
C VAL A 542 -0.57 -6.52 33.01
N GLU A 543 -1.33 -5.80 32.18
CA GLU A 543 -1.10 -5.65 30.75
C GLU A 543 0.34 -5.23 30.48
N GLN A 544 1.03 -5.89 29.55
CA GLN A 544 2.42 -5.59 29.23
C GLN A 544 2.50 -4.64 28.03
N LEU A 545 2.12 -3.40 28.28
CA LEU A 545 2.26 -2.26 27.36
C LEU A 545 2.90 -1.08 28.13
N PRO A 546 3.70 -0.22 27.47
CA PRO A 546 4.37 0.92 28.11
C PRO A 546 3.45 2.12 28.38
#